data_AF-A0A6V7XVK7-F1
#
_entry.id   AF-A0A6V7XVK7-F1
#
_cell.length_a   1.000
_cell.length_b   1.000
_cell.length_c   1.000
_cell.angle_alpha   90.00
_cell.angle_beta   90.00
_cell.angle_gamma   90.00
#
_symmetry.space_group_name_H-M   'P 1'
#
loop_
_entity.id
_entity.type
_entity.pdbx_description
1 polymer ?
#
loop_
_entity_poly.entity_id
_entity_poly.type
_entity_poly.pdbx_seq_one_letter_code
_entity_poly.pdbx_strand_id
1 'polypeptide(L)'
;MSEEGSSNFDWILVGKKKNNLLKKPNDLFNKNTGNLIKLNKCVDFVEVRNKWSKIEINGEPTKCCYNECINTNKPYGSCIKGNGYGNIINDEDIKYFNCLEGKKCSDKFFGVYTKNSFKKPQRCFNYSLYYFEVKCKLERGLNSDKIYMNIGLQNLNTSKFVEYSASRAVIINEGSESKLSTDFNNNDIFGCGLVYPPANKRNQFPYIFFTQNGKQIGKALLVKDNFNTYKPFVWLMCCSVEANFGNDLETKPFKYDISRHSIKEH
;
A
#
# COMPACT_ATOMS: atom_id res chain seq x y z
N MET A 1 -25.45 -22.87 21.29
CA MET A 1 -24.60 -22.47 22.44
C MET A 1 -23.15 -22.58 22.01
N SER A 2 -22.31 -21.66 22.49
CA SER A 2 -20.89 -21.36 22.18
C SER A 2 -20.61 -20.70 20.83
N GLU A 3 -19.88 -19.60 20.72
CA GLU A 3 -19.60 -18.45 21.61
C GLU A 3 -18.98 -17.39 20.69
N GLU A 4 -19.50 -16.17 20.69
CA GLU A 4 -18.99 -15.06 19.89
C GLU A 4 -17.72 -14.50 20.54
N GLY A 5 -16.57 -14.76 19.92
CA GLY A 5 -15.29 -14.14 20.28
C GLY A 5 -15.17 -12.73 19.70
N SER A 6 -15.71 -11.74 20.42
CA SER A 6 -15.47 -10.32 20.16
C SER A 6 -14.00 -9.96 20.49
N SER A 7 -13.19 -9.68 19.46
CA SER A 7 -11.84 -9.13 19.65
C SER A 7 -11.91 -7.59 19.68
N ASN A 8 -11.84 -7.01 20.87
CA ASN A 8 -11.53 -5.59 21.07
C ASN A 8 -10.10 -5.32 20.55
N PHE A 9 -9.98 -4.45 19.55
CA PHE A 9 -8.70 -3.87 19.15
C PHE A 9 -8.57 -2.49 19.79
N ASP A 10 -7.68 -2.38 20.77
CA ASP A 10 -7.25 -1.10 21.33
C ASP A 10 -6.32 -0.40 20.32
N TRP A 11 -6.71 0.80 19.91
CA TRP A 11 -5.85 1.68 19.11
C TRP A 11 -4.91 2.45 20.04
N ILE A 12 -3.60 2.23 19.92
CA ILE A 12 -2.60 3.09 20.55
C ILE A 12 -2.32 4.25 19.58
N LEU A 13 -2.81 5.43 19.92
CA LEU A 13 -2.37 6.69 19.30
C LEU A 13 -0.96 7.01 19.82
N VAL A 14 0.07 6.76 19.00
CA VAL A 14 1.44 7.20 19.32
C VAL A 14 1.56 8.70 19.04
N GLY A 15 1.18 9.51 20.02
CA GLY A 15 1.47 10.94 20.04
C GLY A 15 2.94 11.19 20.42
N LYS A 16 3.68 11.93 19.60
CA LYS A 16 5.04 12.40 19.95
C LYS A 16 5.02 13.19 21.26
N LYS A 17 5.90 12.81 22.20
CA LYS A 17 6.28 13.63 23.37
C LYS A 17 6.84 14.97 22.90
N LYS A 18 6.12 16.06 23.13
CA LYS A 18 6.68 17.42 23.11
C LYS A 18 7.43 17.63 24.41
N ASN A 19 8.73 17.96 24.30
CA ASN A 19 9.53 18.39 25.43
C ASN A 19 8.99 19.71 26.01
N ASN A 20 8.96 19.74 27.33
CA ASN A 20 8.54 20.84 28.19
C ASN A 20 9.34 22.12 27.95
N LEU A 21 8.62 23.22 27.71
CA LEU A 21 8.96 24.55 28.20
C LEU A 21 7.64 25.21 28.64
N LEU A 22 7.23 24.88 29.87
CA LEU A 22 6.18 25.58 30.61
C LEU A 22 6.65 27.00 30.90
N LYS A 23 6.21 27.97 30.10
CA LYS A 23 6.08 29.36 30.53
C LYS A 23 4.63 29.60 30.96
N LYS A 24 4.51 30.27 32.11
CA LYS A 24 3.29 30.49 32.90
C LYS A 24 2.09 30.97 32.06
N PRO A 25 0.86 30.50 32.37
CA PRO A 25 -0.37 31.10 31.84
C PRO A 25 -0.79 32.23 32.79
N ASN A 26 -0.76 33.47 32.29
CA ASN A 26 -1.71 34.53 32.62
C ASN A 26 -1.31 35.78 31.84
N ASP A 27 -2.34 36.49 31.36
CA ASP A 27 -2.29 37.74 30.59
C ASP A 27 -2.01 37.58 29.10
N LEU A 28 -3.07 37.30 28.32
CA LEU A 28 -3.53 38.12 27.18
C LEU A 28 -4.65 37.37 26.42
N PHE A 29 -5.86 37.38 26.98
CA PHE A 29 -7.07 37.19 26.18
C PHE A 29 -7.76 38.55 26.06
N ASN A 30 -7.27 39.37 25.14
CA ASN A 30 -8.02 40.52 24.67
C ASN A 30 -7.76 40.79 23.19
N LYS A 31 -8.85 40.68 22.42
CA LYS A 31 -9.13 41.28 21.11
C LYS A 31 -8.08 41.15 20.00
N ASN A 32 -8.26 40.14 19.14
CA ASN A 32 -8.28 40.29 17.68
C ASN A 32 -8.71 38.96 17.01
N THR A 33 -10.01 38.64 17.11
CA THR A 33 -10.67 37.54 16.39
C THR A 33 -10.95 37.93 14.94
N GLY A 34 -9.91 38.36 14.21
CA GLY A 34 -9.97 38.77 12.80
C GLY A 34 -9.05 37.96 11.88
N ASN A 35 -8.25 37.04 12.43
CA ASN A 35 -7.51 36.06 11.65
C ASN A 35 -7.96 34.68 12.14
N LEU A 36 -8.95 34.11 11.45
CA LEU A 36 -9.18 32.67 11.45
C LEU A 36 -7.82 32.03 11.19
N ILE A 37 -7.23 31.47 12.24
CA ILE A 37 -6.08 30.59 12.17
C ILE A 37 -6.46 29.62 11.06
N LYS A 38 -5.76 29.71 9.92
CA LYS A 38 -5.81 28.71 8.87
C LYS A 38 -5.37 27.45 9.59
N LEU A 39 -6.34 26.68 10.10
CA LEU A 39 -6.11 25.43 10.80
C LEU A 39 -5.40 24.57 9.76
N ASN A 40 -4.08 24.51 9.85
CA ASN A 40 -3.26 23.63 9.04
C ASN A 40 -3.89 22.26 9.23
N LYS A 41 -4.50 21.74 8.17
CA LYS A 41 -5.19 20.46 8.22
C LYS A 41 -4.17 19.42 8.67
N CYS A 42 -4.33 18.90 9.88
CA CYS A 42 -3.46 17.86 10.38
C CYS A 42 -3.79 16.55 9.65
N VAL A 43 -2.74 15.83 9.31
CA VAL A 43 -2.80 14.48 8.75
C VAL A 43 -2.19 13.56 9.79
N ASP A 44 -2.99 12.62 10.27
CA ASP A 44 -2.57 11.61 11.21
C ASP A 44 -2.26 10.34 10.43
N PHE A 45 -1.03 9.86 10.55
CA PHE A 45 -0.69 8.53 10.05
C PHE A 45 -1.36 7.47 10.92
N VAL A 46 -2.03 6.52 10.29
CA VAL A 46 -2.66 5.38 10.97
C VAL A 46 -1.77 4.15 10.76
N GLU A 47 -1.11 3.73 11.83
CA GLU A 47 -0.33 2.50 11.83
C GLU A 47 -1.27 1.30 11.67
N VAL A 48 -1.01 0.48 10.65
CA VAL A 48 -1.65 -0.82 10.48
C VAL A 48 -0.55 -1.84 10.31
N ARG A 49 -0.20 -2.52 11.41
CA ARG A 49 0.78 -3.60 11.35
C ARG A 49 0.33 -4.66 10.35
N ASN A 50 1.19 -5.00 9.41
CA ASN A 50 0.79 -5.83 8.28
C ASN A 50 1.89 -6.77 7.82
N LYS A 51 1.46 -7.72 6.99
CA LYS A 51 2.33 -8.71 6.34
C LYS A 51 1.67 -9.30 5.11
N TRP A 52 2.45 -9.91 4.23
CA TRP A 52 1.92 -10.72 3.15
C TRP A 52 1.23 -11.98 3.70
N SER A 53 0.13 -12.41 3.06
CA SER A 53 -0.66 -13.53 3.58
C SER A 53 -1.33 -14.41 2.53
N LYS A 54 -1.61 -13.88 1.33
CA LYS A 54 -2.36 -14.61 0.30
C LYS A 54 -1.72 -14.37 -1.06
N ILE A 55 -1.48 -15.45 -1.81
CA ILE A 55 -1.03 -15.41 -3.20
C ILE A 55 -2.21 -15.80 -4.10
N GLU A 56 -2.39 -15.11 -5.22
CA GLU A 56 -3.34 -15.43 -6.29
C GLU A 56 -2.60 -15.47 -7.63
N ILE A 57 -2.97 -16.38 -8.55
CA ILE A 57 -2.38 -16.43 -9.91
C ILE A 57 -3.53 -16.22 -10.88
N ASN A 58 -3.46 -15.18 -11.73
CA ASN A 58 -4.53 -14.83 -12.68
C ASN A 58 -5.93 -14.70 -12.05
N GLY A 59 -6.03 -14.28 -10.78
CA GLY A 59 -7.31 -14.15 -10.07
C GLY A 59 -7.90 -15.45 -9.51
N GLU A 60 -7.18 -16.58 -9.62
CA GLU A 60 -7.59 -17.87 -9.06
C GLU A 60 -6.69 -18.31 -7.88
N PRO A 61 -7.22 -19.11 -6.91
CA PRO A 61 -6.41 -19.75 -5.88
C PRO A 61 -5.31 -20.61 -6.52
N THR A 62 -4.07 -20.34 -6.12
CA THR A 62 -2.82 -20.74 -6.79
C THR A 62 -2.65 -22.22 -7.13
N LYS A 63 -2.24 -22.50 -8.38
CA LYS A 63 -1.41 -23.66 -8.74
C LYS A 63 -0.30 -23.21 -9.71
N CYS A 64 0.98 -23.33 -9.36
CA CYS A 64 2.08 -23.00 -10.29
C CYS A 64 2.11 -23.89 -11.55
N CYS A 65 1.53 -25.08 -11.43
CA CYS A 65 1.23 -26.04 -12.48
C CYS A 65 0.10 -26.95 -11.99
N TYR A 66 -0.43 -27.82 -12.85
CA TYR A 66 -1.49 -28.77 -12.49
C TYR A 66 -1.21 -29.58 -11.21
N ASN A 67 0.07 -29.85 -10.91
CA ASN A 67 0.50 -30.62 -9.74
C ASN A 67 0.56 -29.81 -8.43
N GLU A 68 0.14 -28.54 -8.44
CA GLU A 68 0.04 -27.70 -7.22
C GLU A 68 1.32 -27.60 -6.40
N CYS A 69 2.48 -27.72 -7.07
CA CYS A 69 3.77 -27.81 -6.37
C CYS A 69 4.06 -26.58 -5.50
N ILE A 70 3.46 -25.44 -5.84
CA ILE A 70 3.53 -24.18 -5.10
C ILE A 70 2.13 -23.59 -5.04
N ASN A 71 1.67 -23.31 -3.83
CA ASN A 71 0.36 -22.74 -3.54
C ASN A 71 0.36 -21.96 -2.20
N THR A 72 -0.75 -21.34 -1.82
CA THR A 72 -0.87 -20.56 -0.58
C THR A 72 -0.54 -21.34 0.70
N ASN A 73 -0.75 -22.66 0.72
CA ASN A 73 -0.48 -23.52 1.88
C ASN A 73 0.94 -24.11 1.85
N LYS A 74 1.53 -24.20 0.65
CA LYS A 74 2.91 -24.64 0.41
C LYS A 74 3.61 -23.57 -0.45
N PRO A 75 3.91 -22.40 0.13
CA PRO A 75 4.48 -21.31 -0.64
C PRO A 75 5.93 -21.65 -1.03
N TYR A 76 6.60 -22.52 -0.28
CA TYR A 76 7.96 -23.00 -0.54
C TYR A 76 7.99 -24.24 -1.47
N GLY A 77 8.91 -24.26 -2.44
CA GLY A 77 9.13 -25.43 -3.29
C GLY A 77 9.82 -25.08 -4.61
N SER A 78 9.75 -26.00 -5.57
CA SER A 78 10.13 -25.75 -6.96
C SER A 78 9.01 -26.19 -7.88
N CYS A 79 8.73 -25.42 -8.92
CA CYS A 79 7.76 -25.83 -9.92
C CYS A 79 8.36 -26.98 -10.75
N ILE A 80 7.76 -28.17 -10.70
CA ILE A 80 8.24 -29.36 -11.44
C ILE A 80 8.28 -29.11 -12.95
N LYS A 81 7.36 -28.28 -13.47
CA LYS A 81 7.35 -27.88 -14.89
C LYS A 81 8.37 -26.77 -15.22
N GLY A 82 9.06 -26.22 -14.23
CA GLY A 82 10.03 -25.14 -14.39
C GLY A 82 9.44 -23.76 -14.66
N ASN A 83 8.12 -23.57 -14.51
CA ASN A 83 7.49 -22.25 -14.65
C ASN A 83 8.05 -21.25 -13.64
N GLY A 84 8.11 -19.98 -14.03
CA GLY A 84 8.41 -18.92 -13.09
C GLY A 84 7.27 -18.72 -12.10
N TYR A 85 7.59 -18.37 -10.86
CA TYR A 85 6.61 -18.21 -9.80
C TYR A 85 7.11 -17.26 -8.71
N GLY A 86 6.17 -16.68 -7.98
CA GLY A 86 6.44 -15.92 -6.77
C GLY A 86 6.24 -16.73 -5.50
N ASN A 87 6.99 -16.37 -4.46
CA ASN A 87 6.88 -16.95 -3.14
C ASN A 87 7.02 -15.88 -2.05
N ILE A 88 6.22 -15.98 -0.99
CA ILE A 88 6.38 -15.20 0.25
C ILE A 88 7.49 -15.87 1.07
N ILE A 89 8.63 -15.20 1.23
CA ILE A 89 9.77 -15.75 1.96
C ILE A 89 9.65 -15.45 3.45
N ASN A 90 9.12 -14.28 3.81
CA ASN A 90 8.78 -13.89 5.18
C ASN A 90 7.61 -12.89 5.16
N ASP A 91 7.32 -12.29 6.32
CA ASP A 91 6.19 -11.37 6.49
C ASP A 91 6.24 -10.13 5.55
N GLU A 92 7.42 -9.70 5.09
CA GLU A 92 7.61 -8.50 4.24
C GLU A 92 8.20 -8.79 2.85
N ASP A 93 8.84 -9.94 2.66
CA ASP A 93 9.58 -10.26 1.44
C ASP A 93 8.85 -11.25 0.54
N ILE A 94 8.78 -10.90 -0.74
CA ILE A 94 8.34 -11.78 -1.82
C ILE A 94 9.52 -11.98 -2.78
N LYS A 95 9.87 -13.24 -3.03
CA LYS A 95 10.90 -13.61 -4.01
C LYS A 95 10.27 -14.21 -5.26
N TYR A 96 10.72 -13.74 -6.41
CA TYR A 96 10.40 -14.35 -7.69
C TYR A 96 11.50 -15.30 -8.14
N PHE A 97 11.07 -16.44 -8.68
CA PHE A 97 11.94 -17.45 -9.28
C PHE A 97 11.60 -17.52 -10.75
N ASN A 98 12.57 -17.18 -11.61
CA ASN A 98 12.37 -17.18 -13.07
C ASN A 98 12.18 -18.59 -13.62
N CYS A 99 11.48 -18.68 -14.75
CA CYS A 99 11.46 -19.88 -15.58
C CYS A 99 12.89 -20.24 -16.03
N LEU A 100 13.23 -21.53 -15.94
CA LEU A 100 14.55 -22.07 -16.29
C LEU A 100 14.81 -21.95 -17.80
N GLU A 101 15.90 -21.29 -18.16
CA GLU A 101 16.31 -21.11 -19.56
C GLU A 101 16.48 -22.47 -20.26
N GLY A 102 16.04 -22.55 -21.53
CA GLY A 102 16.08 -23.77 -22.33
C GLY A 102 14.96 -24.79 -22.06
N LYS A 103 14.06 -24.56 -21.09
CA LYS A 103 12.86 -25.40 -20.88
C LYS A 103 11.60 -24.79 -21.50
N LYS A 104 10.63 -25.64 -21.86
CA LYS A 104 9.26 -25.21 -22.21
C LYS A 104 8.53 -24.77 -20.93
N CYS A 105 8.90 -23.61 -20.40
CA CYS A 105 8.25 -22.98 -19.26
C CYS A 105 7.86 -21.54 -19.57
N SER A 106 6.96 -21.00 -18.75
CA SER A 106 6.60 -19.58 -18.82
C SER A 106 6.73 -18.94 -17.45
N ASP A 107 7.17 -17.69 -17.42
CA ASP A 107 7.00 -16.83 -16.26
C ASP A 107 5.50 -16.59 -16.02
N LYS A 108 5.09 -16.52 -14.75
CA LYS A 108 3.70 -16.38 -14.35
C LYS A 108 3.52 -15.07 -13.58
N PHE A 109 2.46 -14.37 -13.95
CA PHE A 109 1.97 -13.22 -13.21
C PHE A 109 1.17 -13.69 -11.99
N PHE A 110 1.42 -13.10 -10.84
CA PHE A 110 0.74 -13.44 -9.59
C PHE A 110 0.55 -12.20 -8.73
N GLY A 111 -0.50 -12.22 -7.92
CA GLY A 111 -0.87 -11.18 -6.97
C GLY A 111 -0.57 -11.66 -5.56
N VAL A 112 -0.17 -10.73 -4.70
CA VAL A 112 0.00 -10.99 -3.27
C VAL A 112 -0.74 -9.92 -2.48
N TYR A 113 -1.55 -10.37 -1.53
CA TYR A 113 -2.35 -9.51 -0.67
C TYR A 113 -1.84 -9.57 0.77
N THR A 114 -2.00 -8.44 1.43
CA THR A 114 -1.71 -8.30 2.85
C THR A 114 -2.72 -9.02 3.76
N LYS A 115 -2.34 -9.27 5.02
CA LYS A 115 -3.22 -9.88 6.02
C LYS A 115 -4.35 -8.93 6.43
N ASN A 116 -3.98 -7.70 6.76
CA ASN A 116 -4.89 -6.68 7.27
C ASN A 116 -5.27 -5.68 6.18
N SER A 117 -6.50 -5.16 6.27
CA SER A 117 -6.99 -4.10 5.40
C SER A 117 -6.94 -2.73 6.07
N PHE A 118 -6.88 -1.68 5.26
CA PHE A 118 -7.09 -0.30 5.67
C PHE A 118 -8.59 -0.07 5.82
N LYS A 119 -9.02 0.18 7.07
CA LYS A 119 -10.43 0.40 7.41
C LYS A 119 -10.65 1.88 7.69
N LYS A 120 -11.73 2.44 7.15
CA LYS A 120 -12.14 3.81 7.44
C LYS A 120 -12.25 4.03 8.97
N PRO A 121 -11.57 5.03 9.55
CA PRO A 121 -11.74 5.37 10.96
C PRO A 121 -13.17 5.83 11.28
N GLN A 122 -13.72 5.38 12.41
CA GLN A 122 -15.08 5.77 12.82
C GLN A 122 -15.15 7.19 13.40
N ARG A 123 -14.09 7.64 14.09
CA ARG A 123 -14.06 8.92 14.82
C ARG A 123 -12.70 9.61 14.67
N CYS A 124 -12.47 10.23 13.52
CA CYS A 124 -11.27 11.04 13.28
C CYS A 124 -11.63 12.53 13.10
N PHE A 125 -10.91 13.41 13.79
CA PHE A 125 -10.99 14.86 13.64
C PHE A 125 -10.04 15.40 12.56
N ASN A 126 -8.99 14.64 12.28
CA ASN A 126 -7.97 14.92 11.28
C ASN A 126 -8.12 13.98 10.08
N TYR A 127 -7.39 14.28 9.01
CA TYR A 127 -7.28 13.35 7.89
C TYR A 127 -6.48 12.14 8.35
N SER A 128 -6.89 10.95 7.93
CA SER A 128 -6.22 9.70 8.29
C SER A 128 -5.49 9.15 7.09
N LEU A 129 -4.17 9.05 7.19
CA LEU A 129 -3.28 8.55 6.15
C LEU A 129 -2.86 7.10 6.45
N TYR A 130 -3.20 6.20 5.54
CA TYR A 130 -2.64 4.87 5.45
C TYR A 130 -1.60 4.84 4.35
N TYR A 131 -0.49 4.15 4.56
CA TYR A 131 0.60 4.10 3.59
C TYR A 131 1.40 2.81 3.71
N PHE A 132 1.83 2.27 2.58
CA PHE A 132 2.85 1.24 2.51
C PHE A 132 3.71 1.46 1.27
N GLU A 133 4.93 0.94 1.29
CA GLU A 133 5.83 0.95 0.14
C GLU A 133 6.50 -0.40 -0.06
N VAL A 134 6.97 -0.63 -1.29
CA VAL A 134 7.71 -1.82 -1.67
C VAL A 134 8.96 -1.41 -2.44
N LYS A 135 10.09 -1.98 -2.08
CA LYS A 135 11.34 -1.89 -2.84
C LYS A 135 11.38 -3.02 -3.84
N CYS A 136 11.46 -2.69 -5.12
CA CYS A 136 11.48 -3.67 -6.20
C CYS A 136 12.89 -4.18 -6.49
N LYS A 137 13.04 -5.48 -6.71
CA LYS A 137 14.28 -6.09 -7.18
C LYS A 137 14.00 -6.87 -8.47
N LEU A 138 14.66 -6.48 -9.55
CA LEU A 138 14.52 -7.13 -10.84
C LEU A 138 15.31 -8.44 -10.83
N GLU A 139 14.65 -9.54 -11.19
CA GLU A 139 15.29 -10.87 -11.27
C GLU A 139 15.77 -11.18 -12.69
N ARG A 140 15.48 -10.31 -13.65
CA ARG A 140 16.03 -10.30 -15.01
C ARG A 140 16.52 -8.90 -15.36
N GLY A 141 17.37 -8.77 -16.37
CA GLY A 141 17.77 -7.47 -16.90
C GLY A 141 16.58 -6.65 -17.40
N LEU A 142 16.71 -5.32 -17.35
CA LEU A 142 15.66 -4.33 -17.71
C LEU A 142 15.06 -4.51 -19.11
N ASN A 143 15.83 -5.08 -20.05
CA ASN A 143 15.40 -5.27 -21.44
C ASN A 143 14.44 -6.45 -21.64
N SER A 144 13.89 -7.02 -20.56
CA SER A 144 12.87 -8.04 -20.67
C SER A 144 11.50 -7.37 -20.69
N ASP A 145 10.80 -7.44 -21.83
CA ASP A 145 9.38 -7.04 -22.00
C ASP A 145 8.39 -7.79 -21.06
N LYS A 146 8.91 -8.59 -20.14
CA LYS A 146 8.20 -9.50 -19.25
C LYS A 146 8.28 -9.11 -17.78
N ILE A 147 8.84 -7.95 -17.45
CA ILE A 147 8.83 -7.45 -16.06
C ILE A 147 7.51 -6.73 -15.81
N TYR A 148 6.76 -7.18 -14.82
CA TYR A 148 5.52 -6.54 -14.41
C TYR A 148 5.55 -6.32 -12.91
N MET A 149 5.26 -5.09 -12.49
CA MET A 149 5.04 -4.75 -11.10
C MET A 149 3.88 -3.76 -11.03
N ASN A 150 2.82 -4.15 -10.33
CA ASN A 150 1.74 -3.27 -9.94
C ASN A 150 1.67 -3.20 -8.42
N ILE A 151 1.38 -2.02 -7.88
CA ILE A 151 1.11 -1.79 -6.46
C ILE A 151 -0.21 -1.05 -6.34
N GLY A 152 -1.04 -1.43 -5.36
CA GLY A 152 -2.34 -0.78 -5.23
C GLY A 152 -3.17 -1.20 -4.04
N LEU A 153 -4.45 -0.82 -4.13
CA LEU A 153 -5.49 -1.06 -3.15
C LEU A 153 -6.72 -1.66 -3.82
N GLN A 154 -7.18 -2.79 -3.28
CA GLN A 154 -8.44 -3.42 -3.70
C GLN A 154 -9.55 -2.97 -2.76
N ASN A 155 -10.62 -2.41 -3.30
CA ASN A 155 -11.83 -2.14 -2.54
C ASN A 155 -12.54 -3.47 -2.25
N LEU A 156 -12.65 -3.85 -0.98
CA LEU A 156 -13.26 -5.13 -0.60
C LEU A 156 -14.80 -5.13 -0.70
N ASN A 157 -15.43 -3.95 -0.81
CA ASN A 157 -16.87 -3.83 -0.96
C ASN A 157 -17.32 -3.95 -2.43
N THR A 158 -16.49 -3.52 -3.38
CA THR A 158 -16.83 -3.51 -4.82
C THR A 158 -15.95 -4.43 -5.66
N SER A 159 -14.91 -5.01 -5.07
CA SER A 159 -13.85 -5.76 -5.77
C SER A 159 -13.08 -4.96 -6.83
N LYS A 160 -13.23 -3.62 -6.84
CA LYS A 160 -12.50 -2.73 -7.76
C LYS A 160 -11.07 -2.49 -7.30
N PHE A 161 -10.19 -2.24 -8.25
CA PHE A 161 -8.75 -2.02 -8.02
C PHE A 161 -8.36 -0.59 -8.39
N VAL A 162 -7.49 0.00 -7.57
CA VAL A 162 -6.77 1.23 -7.89
C VAL A 162 -5.28 0.92 -7.75
N GLU A 163 -4.54 1.01 -8.84
CA GLU A 163 -3.15 0.57 -8.88
C GLU A 163 -2.26 1.44 -9.77
N TYR A 164 -0.97 1.38 -9.48
CA TYR A 164 0.07 1.90 -10.34
C TYR A 164 0.85 0.74 -10.94
N SER A 165 0.92 0.68 -12.27
CA SER A 165 1.73 -0.25 -13.03
C SER A 165 3.06 0.40 -13.39
N ALA A 166 4.14 -0.03 -12.74
CA ALA A 166 5.47 0.56 -12.91
C ALA A 166 6.05 0.29 -14.30
N SER A 167 5.89 -0.94 -14.81
CA SER A 167 6.39 -1.31 -16.15
C SER A 167 5.72 -0.55 -17.28
N ARG A 168 4.45 -0.15 -17.09
CA ARG A 168 3.70 0.65 -18.06
C ARG A 168 3.76 2.15 -17.78
N ALA A 169 4.27 2.56 -16.62
CA ALA A 169 4.18 3.90 -16.08
C ALA A 169 2.74 4.46 -16.12
N VAL A 170 1.76 3.68 -15.68
CA VAL A 170 0.33 4.03 -15.76
C VAL A 170 -0.34 3.84 -14.40
N ILE A 171 -1.17 4.81 -14.01
CA ILE A 171 -2.14 4.65 -12.93
C ILE A 171 -3.45 4.14 -13.52
N ILE A 172 -3.99 3.05 -12.96
CA ILE A 172 -5.23 2.40 -13.39
C ILE A 172 -6.27 2.59 -12.28
N ASN A 173 -7.44 3.12 -12.65
CA ASN A 173 -8.57 3.35 -11.75
C ASN A 173 -9.87 2.97 -12.45
N GLU A 174 -10.49 1.86 -12.05
CA GLU A 174 -11.78 1.41 -12.60
C GLU A 174 -11.83 1.32 -14.14
N GLY A 175 -10.73 0.88 -14.76
CA GLY A 175 -10.61 0.76 -16.22
C GLY A 175 -10.16 2.05 -16.92
N SER A 176 -10.07 3.18 -16.21
CA SER A 176 -9.40 4.38 -16.73
C SER A 176 -7.89 4.30 -16.50
N GLU A 177 -7.12 4.73 -17.48
CA GLU A 177 -5.65 4.74 -17.43
C GLU A 177 -5.12 6.18 -17.51
N SER A 178 -4.16 6.52 -16.64
CA SER A 178 -3.44 7.79 -16.67
C SER A 178 -1.94 7.53 -16.80
N LYS A 179 -1.39 7.81 -17.98
CA LYS A 179 0.04 7.63 -18.28
C LYS A 179 0.89 8.68 -17.57
N LEU A 180 2.02 8.25 -17.04
CA LEU A 180 3.03 9.05 -16.38
C LEU A 180 4.34 9.02 -17.17
N SER A 181 5.22 9.99 -16.88
CA SER A 181 6.60 9.99 -17.37
C SER A 181 7.51 9.58 -16.21
N THR A 182 7.62 8.28 -15.99
CA THR A 182 8.46 7.69 -14.93
C THR A 182 9.21 6.50 -15.48
N ASP A 183 10.50 6.40 -15.17
CA ASP A 183 11.31 5.23 -15.51
C ASP A 183 11.17 4.16 -14.43
N PHE A 184 11.23 2.89 -14.80
CA PHE A 184 11.22 1.78 -13.85
C PHE A 184 12.61 1.16 -13.77
N ASN A 185 13.24 1.26 -12.60
CA ASN A 185 14.59 0.78 -12.36
C ASN A 185 14.65 -0.28 -11.26
N ASN A 186 15.76 -1.03 -11.26
CA ASN A 186 16.08 -1.94 -10.16
C ASN A 186 16.29 -1.17 -8.85
N ASN A 187 15.75 -1.69 -7.75
CA ASN A 187 15.76 -1.08 -6.41
C ASN A 187 14.91 0.19 -6.26
N ASP A 188 14.07 0.54 -7.25
CA ASP A 188 13.08 1.60 -7.06
C ASP A 188 12.10 1.23 -5.94
N ILE A 189 11.72 2.25 -5.17
CA ILE A 189 10.75 2.13 -4.08
C ILE A 189 9.43 2.73 -4.54
N PHE A 190 8.37 1.94 -4.51
CA PHE A 190 7.03 2.35 -4.91
C PHE A 190 6.10 2.31 -3.71
N GLY A 191 5.31 3.35 -3.54
CA GLY A 191 4.39 3.45 -2.41
C GLY A 191 2.98 3.80 -2.84
N CYS A 192 2.03 3.40 -2.00
CA CYS A 192 0.62 3.64 -2.18
C CYS A 192 0.03 4.16 -0.88
N GLY A 193 -0.61 5.33 -0.95
CA GLY A 193 -1.24 5.99 0.17
C GLY A 193 -2.74 6.14 -0.03
N LEU A 194 -3.50 6.00 1.05
CA LEU A 194 -4.94 6.24 1.12
C LEU A 194 -5.21 7.25 2.22
N VAL A 195 -5.95 8.31 1.87
CA VAL A 195 -6.30 9.37 2.81
C VAL A 195 -7.81 9.43 2.97
N TYR A 196 -8.26 9.25 4.21
CA TYR A 196 -9.65 9.49 4.60
C TYR A 196 -9.82 10.91 5.13
N PRO A 197 -10.91 11.61 4.72
CA PRO A 197 -11.26 12.87 5.34
C PRO A 197 -11.78 12.65 6.78
N PRO A 198 -11.70 13.69 7.63
CA PRO A 198 -12.32 13.70 8.96
C PRO A 198 -13.80 13.31 8.93
N ALA A 199 -14.29 12.70 10.00
CA ALA A 199 -15.69 12.24 10.10
C ALA A 199 -16.73 13.37 10.00
N ASN A 200 -16.35 14.60 10.38
CA ASN A 200 -17.21 15.78 10.24
C ASN A 200 -17.27 16.35 8.81
N LYS A 201 -16.41 15.90 7.89
CA LYS A 201 -16.39 16.33 6.48
C LYS A 201 -17.09 15.30 5.58
N ARG A 202 -18.38 15.07 5.81
CA ARG A 202 -19.17 14.04 5.13
C ARG A 202 -19.23 14.17 3.60
N ASN A 203 -19.03 15.38 3.07
CA ASN A 203 -19.06 15.66 1.63
C ASN A 203 -17.70 15.47 0.94
N GLN A 204 -16.64 15.13 1.68
CA GLN A 204 -15.34 14.84 1.11
C GLN A 204 -15.17 13.34 0.88
N PHE A 205 -14.57 13.00 -0.24
CA PHE A 205 -14.23 11.63 -0.60
C PHE A 205 -12.79 11.32 -0.18
N PRO A 206 -12.49 10.07 0.18
CA PRO A 206 -11.12 9.64 0.31
C PRO A 206 -10.41 9.72 -1.04
N TYR A 207 -9.08 9.76 -0.99
CA TYR A 207 -8.26 9.71 -2.19
C TYR A 207 -7.07 8.77 -2.02
N ILE A 208 -6.64 8.22 -3.15
CA ILE A 208 -5.46 7.37 -3.27
C ILE A 208 -4.37 8.14 -4.02
N PHE A 209 -3.12 8.00 -3.59
CA PHE A 209 -1.98 8.55 -4.29
C PHE A 209 -0.85 7.53 -4.34
N PHE A 210 0.04 7.71 -5.31
CA PHE A 210 1.20 6.85 -5.50
C PHE A 210 2.48 7.64 -5.35
N THR A 211 3.55 6.96 -4.97
CA THR A 211 4.87 7.55 -4.85
C THR A 211 5.91 6.65 -5.50
N GLN A 212 6.97 7.26 -6.04
CA GLN A 212 8.18 6.56 -6.47
C GLN A 212 9.38 7.25 -5.84
N ASN A 213 10.27 6.48 -5.22
CA ASN A 213 11.49 6.94 -4.56
C ASN A 213 11.24 8.09 -3.57
N GLY A 214 10.12 8.02 -2.84
CA GLY A 214 9.72 9.01 -1.85
C GLY A 214 9.10 10.29 -2.41
N LYS A 215 8.81 10.35 -3.71
CA LYS A 215 8.12 11.49 -4.36
C LYS A 215 6.76 11.05 -4.88
N GLN A 216 5.73 11.88 -4.66
CA GLN A 216 4.41 11.61 -5.24
C GLN A 216 4.49 11.65 -6.78
N ILE A 217 3.87 10.65 -7.42
CA ILE A 217 3.75 10.55 -8.86
C ILE A 217 2.28 10.65 -9.28
N GLY A 218 2.03 11.26 -10.43
CA GLY A 218 0.68 11.49 -10.93
C GLY A 218 -0.18 12.39 -10.03
N LYS A 219 -1.48 12.43 -10.34
CA LYS A 219 -2.50 13.12 -9.52
C LYS A 219 -3.10 12.13 -8.52
N ALA A 220 -3.52 12.63 -7.37
CA ALA A 220 -4.33 11.85 -6.45
C ALA A 220 -5.68 11.52 -7.09
N LEU A 221 -6.18 10.32 -6.81
CA LEU A 221 -7.43 9.79 -7.34
C LEU A 221 -8.50 9.84 -6.26
N LEU A 222 -9.56 10.62 -6.48
CA LEU A 222 -10.74 10.60 -5.62
C LEU A 222 -11.48 9.27 -5.78
N VAL A 223 -11.86 8.65 -4.65
CA VAL A 223 -12.59 7.39 -4.65
C VAL A 223 -14.02 7.62 -4.17
N LYS A 224 -14.98 7.51 -5.11
CA LYS A 224 -16.39 7.92 -4.90
C LYS A 224 -17.30 6.79 -4.40
N ASP A 225 -16.88 5.54 -4.59
CA ASP A 225 -17.65 4.35 -4.21
C ASP A 225 -17.60 4.04 -2.71
N ASN A 226 -18.35 3.04 -2.24
CA ASN A 226 -18.29 2.57 -0.86
C ASN A 226 -16.84 2.31 -0.41
N PHE A 227 -16.29 3.23 0.38
CA PHE A 227 -14.86 3.34 0.65
C PHE A 227 -14.48 2.83 2.04
N ASN A 228 -15.24 1.91 2.62
CA ASN A 228 -15.05 1.52 4.01
C ASN A 228 -13.78 0.69 4.24
N THR A 229 -13.38 -0.14 3.27
CA THR A 229 -12.25 -1.07 3.45
C THR A 229 -11.46 -1.29 2.16
N TYR A 230 -10.14 -1.05 2.23
CA TYR A 230 -9.20 -1.33 1.15
C TYR A 230 -8.14 -2.34 1.57
N LYS A 231 -7.78 -3.24 0.68
CA LYS A 231 -6.75 -4.24 0.91
C LYS A 231 -5.51 -3.95 0.07
N PRO A 232 -4.36 -3.68 0.71
CA PRO A 232 -3.08 -3.57 0.01
C PRO A 232 -2.69 -4.85 -0.73
N PHE A 233 -2.18 -4.67 -1.95
CA PHE A 233 -1.69 -5.75 -2.77
C PHE A 233 -0.52 -5.31 -3.67
N VAL A 234 0.17 -6.30 -4.21
CA VAL A 234 1.08 -6.17 -5.36
C VAL A 234 0.78 -7.24 -6.40
N TRP A 235 0.98 -6.94 -7.68
CA TRP A 235 1.08 -7.95 -8.73
C TRP A 235 2.46 -7.95 -9.34
N LEU A 236 3.02 -9.13 -9.59
CA LEU A 236 4.43 -9.30 -9.92
C LEU A 236 4.63 -10.34 -11.03
N MET A 237 5.62 -10.10 -11.88
CA MET A 237 6.23 -11.08 -12.79
C MET A 237 7.67 -10.68 -13.05
N CYS A 238 8.61 -11.62 -12.91
CA CYS A 238 10.06 -11.41 -13.10
C CYS A 238 10.70 -10.40 -12.12
N CYS A 239 10.07 -10.11 -10.98
CA CYS A 239 10.62 -9.24 -9.95
C CYS A 239 10.21 -9.70 -8.54
N SER A 240 11.13 -9.50 -7.60
CA SER A 240 10.95 -9.66 -6.17
C SER A 240 10.63 -8.31 -5.53
N VAL A 241 10.04 -8.31 -4.33
CA VAL A 241 9.82 -7.09 -3.56
C VAL A 241 10.11 -7.29 -2.09
N GLU A 242 10.65 -6.25 -1.46
CA GLU A 242 10.72 -6.09 -0.01
C GLU A 242 9.70 -5.01 0.40
N ALA A 243 8.74 -5.35 1.25
CA ALA A 243 7.74 -4.41 1.72
C ALA A 243 8.22 -3.61 2.93
N ASN A 244 7.64 -2.44 3.10
CA ASN A 244 7.60 -1.69 4.35
C ASN A 244 6.15 -1.29 4.60
N PHE A 245 5.54 -1.90 5.63
CA PHE A 245 4.18 -1.59 6.06
C PHE A 245 4.13 -0.54 7.18
N GLY A 246 5.28 0.00 7.59
CA GLY A 246 5.39 0.89 8.75
C GLY A 246 5.31 0.13 10.09
N ASN A 247 5.68 -1.14 10.10
CA ASN A 247 5.74 -1.97 11.31
C ASN A 247 6.79 -1.45 12.32
N ASP A 248 7.88 -0.86 11.82
CA ASP A 248 8.94 -0.22 12.59
C ASP A 248 9.49 0.99 11.82
N LEU A 249 8.95 2.17 12.11
CA LEU A 249 9.37 3.42 11.47
C LEU A 249 10.66 4.01 12.07
N GLU A 250 11.15 3.48 13.19
CA GLU A 250 12.39 3.95 13.81
C GLU A 250 13.60 3.37 13.09
N THR A 251 13.58 2.06 12.84
CA THR A 251 14.70 1.37 12.18
C THR A 251 14.51 1.26 10.66
N LYS A 252 13.26 1.20 10.18
CA LYS A 252 12.91 1.08 8.76
C LYS A 252 11.90 2.17 8.37
N PRO A 253 12.30 3.45 8.37
CA PRO A 253 11.42 4.54 7.99
C PRO A 253 11.01 4.42 6.52
N PHE A 254 9.82 4.94 6.19
CA PHE A 254 9.41 5.09 4.80
C PHE A 254 10.36 6.00 4.03
N LYS A 255 10.54 5.72 2.73
CA LYS A 255 11.22 6.65 1.82
C LYS A 255 10.38 7.91 1.60
N TYR A 256 9.06 7.78 1.58
CA TYR A 256 8.15 8.92 1.53
C TYR A 256 7.99 9.58 2.91
N ASP A 257 8.23 10.89 2.99
CA ASP A 257 8.04 11.65 4.24
C ASP A 257 6.55 11.92 4.48
N ILE A 258 5.88 10.96 5.12
CA ILE A 258 4.46 11.05 5.49
C ILE A 258 4.15 12.25 6.40
N SER A 259 5.13 12.78 7.14
CA SER A 259 4.93 13.95 8.01
C SER A 259 4.76 15.25 7.23
N ARG A 260 5.21 15.26 5.97
CA ARG A 260 5.08 16.38 5.03
C ARG A 260 3.90 16.22 4.07
N HIS A 261 3.06 15.20 4.26
CA HIS A 261 1.89 15.03 3.41
C HIS A 261 0.96 16.24 3.56
N SER A 262 0.68 16.92 2.45
CA SER A 262 -0.21 18.08 2.42
C SER A 262 -1.52 17.72 1.72
N ILE A 263 -2.63 18.04 2.38
CA ILE A 263 -3.96 17.84 1.82
C ILE A 263 -4.19 18.87 0.70
N LYS A 264 -4.33 18.39 -0.54
CA LYS A 264 -4.78 19.22 -1.66
C LYS A 264 -6.31 19.26 -1.65
N GLU A 265 -6.89 20.45 -1.73
CA GLU A 265 -8.33 20.58 -1.98
C GLU A 265 -8.59 20.25 -3.44
N HIS A 266 -9.57 19.37 -3.67
CA HIS A 266 -10.07 18.97 -4.97
C HIS A 266 -11.46 19.56 -5.18
#